data_AF-A0A5N6DNE2-F1
#
_entry.id   AF-A0A5N6DNE2-F1
#
_cell.length_a   1.000
_cell.length_b   1.000
_cell.length_c   1.000
_cell.angle_alpha   90.00
_cell.angle_beta   90.00
_cell.angle_gamma   90.00
#
_symmetry.space_group_name_H-M   'P 1'
#
loop_
_entity.id
_entity.type
_entity.pdbx_description
1 polymer ?
#
loop_
_entity_poly.entity_id
_entity_poly.type
_entity_poly.pdbx_seq_one_letter_code
_entity_poly.pdbx_strand_id
1 'polypeptide(L)'
;MLREADGKEFRESDQQLALRWTSMYRRDGSNDNVKSFDGGRTPVERDIFANVTANYDELVEVKASYEGGDWRARNRQEYRYIIGRRIAPRSQNDVIIGIARHTQGKNDFDAFFPF
;
A
#
# COMPACT_ATOMS: atom_id res chain seq x y z
N MET A 1 23.71 -2.78 -11.27
CA MET A 1 22.94 -3.07 -10.03
C MET A 1 21.59 -2.39 -10.16
N LEU A 2 20.49 -3.15 -10.11
CA LEU A 2 19.14 -2.57 -10.02
C LEU A 2 18.98 -2.03 -8.60
N ARG A 3 18.65 -0.74 -8.46
CA ARG A 3 18.36 -0.13 -7.17
C ARG A 3 17.06 -0.74 -6.65
N GLU A 4 17.11 -1.38 -5.49
CA GLU A 4 15.89 -1.78 -4.77
C GLU A 4 15.14 -0.49 -4.39
N ALA A 5 13.85 -0.44 -4.69
CA ALA A 5 13.05 0.71 -4.28
C ALA A 5 12.94 0.67 -2.75
N ASP A 6 13.31 1.76 -2.07
CA ASP A 6 13.30 1.85 -0.61
C ASP A 6 12.07 2.60 -0.07
N GLY A 7 11.13 2.96 -0.95
CA GLY A 7 9.89 3.64 -0.60
C GLY A 7 10.01 5.16 -0.58
N LYS A 8 11.23 5.72 -0.70
CA LYS A 8 11.45 7.17 -0.77
C LYS A 8 11.21 7.75 -2.17
N GLU A 9 11.02 6.90 -3.17
CA GLU A 9 10.72 7.33 -4.53
C GLU A 9 9.28 7.86 -4.69
N PHE A 10 8.43 7.66 -3.67
CA PHE A 10 7.02 8.02 -3.70
C PHE A 10 6.81 9.41 -3.11
N ARG A 11 6.43 10.36 -3.97
CA ARG A 11 6.32 11.77 -3.60
C ARG A 11 5.10 11.99 -2.71
N GLU A 12 5.12 13.07 -1.96
CA GLU A 12 3.97 13.49 -1.13
C GLU A 12 2.70 13.69 -1.97
N SER A 13 2.81 14.16 -3.22
CA SER A 13 1.68 14.29 -4.14
C SER A 13 1.02 12.94 -4.46
N ASP A 14 1.82 11.88 -4.60
CA ASP A 14 1.33 10.53 -4.90
C ASP A 14 0.61 9.94 -3.67
N GLN A 15 1.12 10.25 -2.47
CA GLN A 15 0.51 9.92 -1.18
C GLN A 15 -0.85 10.62 -0.98
N GLN A 16 -0.93 11.92 -1.28
CA GLN A 16 -2.19 12.67 -1.19
C GLN A 16 -3.25 12.15 -2.16
N LEU A 17 -2.84 11.74 -3.36
CA LEU A 17 -3.74 11.11 -4.33
C LEU A 17 -4.28 9.76 -3.82
N ALA A 18 -3.42 8.94 -3.19
CA ALA A 18 -3.83 7.67 -2.59
C ALA A 18 -4.84 7.85 -1.45
N LEU A 19 -4.64 8.86 -0.60
CA LEU A 19 -5.61 9.23 0.45
C LEU A 19 -6.93 9.71 -0.16
N ARG A 20 -6.89 10.50 -1.24
CA ARG A 20 -8.09 10.95 -1.95
C ARG A 20 -8.89 9.76 -2.51
N TRP A 21 -8.23 8.79 -3.13
CA TRP A 21 -8.90 7.58 -3.62
C TRP A 21 -9.48 6.73 -2.50
N THR A 22 -8.75 6.61 -1.37
CA THR A 22 -9.26 5.91 -0.18
C THR A 22 -10.52 6.58 0.36
N SER A 23 -10.53 7.92 0.46
CA SER A 23 -11.70 8.67 0.87
C SER A 23 -12.92 8.42 -0.03
N MET A 24 -12.72 8.41 -1.35
CA MET A 24 -13.77 8.06 -2.32
C MET A 24 -14.26 6.61 -2.12
N TYR A 25 -13.34 5.65 -1.97
CA TYR A 25 -13.69 4.24 -1.72
C TYR A 25 -14.52 4.06 -0.45
N ARG A 26 -14.17 4.74 0.65
CA ARG A 26 -14.92 4.68 1.91
C ARG A 26 -16.33 5.25 1.78
N ARG A 27 -16.47 6.35 1.02
CA ARG A 27 -17.75 7.04 0.83
C ARG A 27 -18.67 6.29 -0.13
N ASP A 28 -18.12 5.83 -1.24
CA ASP A 28 -18.89 5.32 -2.39
C ASP A 28 -18.90 3.77 -2.43
N GLY A 29 -18.12 3.11 -1.56
CA GLY A 29 -17.97 1.66 -1.49
C GLY A 29 -17.10 1.05 -2.61
N SER A 30 -16.60 1.87 -3.54
CA SER A 30 -15.80 1.41 -4.68
C SER A 30 -14.87 2.50 -5.22
N ASN A 31 -13.72 2.06 -5.75
CA ASN A 31 -12.76 2.88 -6.50
C ASN A 31 -11.80 1.93 -7.24
N ASP A 32 -11.57 2.13 -8.54
CA ASP A 32 -10.75 1.21 -9.37
C ASP A 32 -9.26 1.13 -8.95
N ASN A 33 -8.82 2.05 -8.09
CA ASN A 33 -7.47 2.10 -7.55
C ASN A 33 -7.35 1.57 -6.13
N VAL A 34 -8.47 1.23 -5.48
CA VAL A 34 -8.51 0.79 -4.08
C VAL A 34 -9.18 -0.57 -4.00
N LYS A 35 -8.60 -1.46 -3.19
CA LYS A 35 -9.28 -2.70 -2.78
C LYS A 35 -9.03 -2.98 -1.30
N SER A 36 -9.83 -3.88 -0.74
CA SER A 36 -9.59 -4.41 0.60
C SER A 36 -8.20 -5.04 0.70
N PHE A 37 -7.55 -4.86 1.84
CA PHE A 37 -6.25 -5.43 2.10
C PHE A 37 -6.30 -6.95 2.16
N ASP A 38 -5.37 -7.56 1.45
CA ASP A 38 -5.32 -8.99 1.20
C ASP A 38 -3.98 -9.64 1.59
N GLY A 39 -3.09 -8.85 2.19
CA GLY A 39 -1.84 -9.32 2.75
C GLY A 39 -2.04 -10.17 4.00
N GLY A 40 -1.11 -11.08 4.25
CA GLY A 40 -1.15 -12.02 5.39
C GLY A 40 -1.78 -13.37 5.07
N ARG A 41 -2.04 -13.67 3.79
CA ARG A 41 -2.54 -14.98 3.34
C ARG A 41 -1.48 -16.06 3.47
N THR A 42 -0.26 -15.76 3.03
CA THR A 42 0.88 -16.67 3.14
C THR A 42 1.64 -16.46 4.46
N PRO A 43 2.40 -17.45 4.95
CA PRO A 43 3.26 -17.27 6.12
C PRO A 43 4.23 -16.10 5.97
N VAL A 44 4.81 -15.93 4.78
CA VAL A 44 5.73 -14.83 4.47
C VAL A 44 5.06 -13.47 4.63
N GLU A 45 3.85 -13.30 4.09
CA GLU A 45 3.14 -12.03 4.21
C GLU A 45 2.70 -11.75 5.66
N ARG A 46 2.38 -12.78 6.44
CA ARG A 46 2.06 -12.59 7.86
C ARG A 46 3.24 -12.01 8.62
N ASP A 47 4.45 -12.48 8.32
CA ASP A 47 5.66 -11.94 8.92
C ASP A 47 5.94 -10.51 8.44
N ILE A 48 5.77 -10.24 7.14
CA ILE A 48 5.94 -8.90 6.56
C ILE A 48 4.97 -7.88 7.20
N PHE A 49 3.70 -8.27 7.40
CA PHE A 49 2.65 -7.37 7.86
C PHE A 49 2.28 -7.53 9.34
N ALA A 50 3.02 -8.32 10.12
CA ALA A 50 2.68 -8.59 11.53
C ALA A 50 2.44 -7.30 12.32
N ASN A 51 3.34 -6.33 12.19
CA ASN A 51 3.22 -5.03 12.85
C ASN A 51 2.07 -4.18 12.30
N VAL A 52 1.76 -4.30 11.01
CA VAL A 52 0.65 -3.56 10.38
C VAL A 52 -0.68 -4.08 10.93
N THR A 53 -0.90 -5.39 10.87
CA THR A 53 -2.17 -6.00 11.32
C THR A 53 -2.35 -5.95 12.84
N ALA A 54 -1.27 -5.82 13.61
CA ALA A 54 -1.35 -5.67 15.06
C ALA A 54 -1.76 -4.25 15.51
N ASN A 55 -1.45 -3.23 14.71
CA ASN A 55 -1.61 -1.82 15.11
C ASN A 55 -2.68 -1.06 14.33
N TYR A 56 -3.11 -1.61 13.20
CA TYR A 56 -4.03 -0.95 12.28
C TYR A 56 -5.15 -1.89 11.84
N ASP A 57 -6.33 -1.32 11.64
CA ASP A 57 -7.50 -2.01 11.12
C ASP A 57 -8.06 -1.29 9.88
N GLU A 58 -9.15 -1.85 9.35
CA GLU A 58 -9.81 -1.38 8.13
C GLU A 58 -8.83 -1.23 6.94
N LEU A 59 -7.82 -2.10 6.89
CA LEU A 59 -6.73 -1.98 5.93
C LEU A 59 -7.23 -2.05 4.47
N VAL A 60 -6.66 -1.20 3.64
CA VAL A 60 -6.86 -1.19 2.18
C VAL A 60 -5.52 -1.12 1.46
N GLU A 61 -5.52 -1.62 0.23
CA GLU A 61 -4.43 -1.48 -0.72
C GLU A 61 -4.82 -0.47 -1.78
N VAL A 62 -3.93 0.50 -2.02
CA VAL A 62 -4.13 1.52 -3.06
C VAL A 62 -3.03 1.42 -4.09
N LYS A 63 -3.38 1.35 -5.37
CA LYS A 63 -2.41 1.39 -6.47
C LYS A 63 -1.50 2.60 -6.29
N ALA A 64 -0.19 2.37 -6.20
CA ALA A 64 0.76 3.45 -6.16
C ALA A 64 1.02 3.93 -7.60
N SER A 65 0.29 4.95 -8.01
CA SER A 65 0.44 5.61 -9.32
C SER A 65 1.44 6.76 -9.19
N TYR A 66 2.53 6.69 -9.94
CA TYR A 66 3.50 7.79 -10.03
C TYR A 66 3.16 8.67 -11.23
N GLU A 67 2.48 9.80 -11.02
CA GLU A 67 2.26 10.79 -12.09
C GLU A 67 3.54 11.59 -12.33
N GLY A 68 4.51 11.02 -13.04
CA GLY A 68 5.71 11.79 -13.35
C GLY A 68 6.91 11.13 -14.01
N GLY A 69 6.88 9.86 -14.41
CA GLY A 69 8.04 9.29 -15.10
C GLY A 69 8.20 7.79 -15.05
N ASP A 70 8.53 7.27 -16.22
CA ASP A 70 8.84 5.91 -16.58
C ASP A 70 10.04 5.36 -15.79
N TRP A 71 9.79 4.43 -14.87
CA TRP A 71 10.85 3.64 -14.26
C TRP A 71 10.64 2.13 -14.32
N ARG A 72 9.49 1.61 -14.79
CA ARG A 72 9.21 0.14 -14.80
C ARG A 72 8.39 -0.42 -15.96
N ALA A 73 8.47 0.17 -17.16
CA ALA A 73 8.23 -0.62 -18.37
C ALA A 73 9.06 -1.93 -18.43
N ARG A 74 10.05 -2.11 -17.53
CA ARG A 74 10.89 -3.32 -17.41
C ARG A 74 10.54 -4.34 -16.33
N ASN A 75 9.87 -3.99 -15.22
CA ASN A 75 9.77 -4.93 -14.08
C ASN A 75 8.37 -5.45 -13.73
N ARG A 76 7.27 -4.86 -14.26
CA ARG A 76 5.87 -5.27 -13.96
C ARG A 76 5.53 -5.42 -12.47
N GLN A 77 6.39 -4.96 -11.57
CA GLN A 77 6.22 -5.05 -10.13
C GLN A 77 5.27 -3.94 -9.71
N GLU A 78 4.13 -4.35 -9.18
CA GLU A 78 3.07 -3.45 -8.78
C GLU A 78 3.23 -3.09 -7.29
N TYR A 79 3.38 -1.80 -7.01
CA TYR A 79 3.41 -1.30 -5.64
C TYR A 79 2.01 -0.91 -5.18
N ARG A 80 1.79 -1.03 -3.87
CA ARG A 80 0.56 -0.64 -3.18
C ARG A 80 0.89 0.21 -1.97
N TYR A 81 0.24 1.35 -1.81
CA TYR A 81 0.14 1.96 -0.50
C TYR A 81 -0.73 1.08 0.38
N ILE A 82 -0.26 0.85 1.61
CA ILE A 82 -1.06 0.20 2.66
C ILE A 82 -1.59 1.31 3.56
N ILE A 83 -2.91 1.43 3.60
CA ILE A 83 -3.61 2.50 4.31
C ILE A 83 -4.59 1.85 5.29
N GLY A 84 -4.72 2.42 6.48
CA GLY A 84 -5.69 1.94 7.46
C GLY A 84 -5.85 2.92 8.60
N ARG A 85 -6.52 2.48 9.66
CA ARG A 85 -6.81 3.29 10.85
C ARG A 85 -6.11 2.72 12.06
N ARG A 86 -5.57 3.58 12.92
CA ARG A 86 -4.90 3.13 14.15
C ARG A 86 -5.93 2.48 15.09
N ILE A 87 -5.56 1.34 15.66
CA ILE A 87 -6.33 0.64 16.69
C ILE A 87 -6.16 1.35 18.04
N ALA A 88 -4.91 1.70 18.39
CA ALA A 88 -4.56 2.34 19.66
C ALA A 88 -3.47 3.43 19.48
N PRO A 89 -3.74 4.69 19.88
CA PRO A 89 -5.06 5.22 20.20
C PRO A 89 -5.99 5.10 18.98
N ARG A 90 -7.28 4.81 19.23
CA ARG A 90 -8.25 4.65 18.15
C ARG A 90 -8.38 5.96 17.38
N SER A 91 -8.16 5.91 16.07
CA SER A 91 -8.35 7.04 15.16
C SER A 91 -9.29 6.63 14.03
N GLN A 92 -10.17 7.54 13.62
CA GLN A 92 -11.00 7.34 12.42
C GLN A 92 -10.31 7.84 11.15
N ASN A 93 -9.17 8.52 11.28
CA ASN A 93 -8.44 9.03 10.14
C ASN A 93 -7.66 7.91 9.48
N ASP A 94 -7.86 7.75 8.16
CA ASP A 94 -7.00 6.91 7.34
C ASP A 94 -5.57 7.48 7.35
N VAL A 95 -4.59 6.62 7.61
CA VAL A 95 -3.17 6.95 7.58
C VAL A 95 -2.45 6.04 6.62
N ILE A 96 -1.50 6.59 5.88
CA ILE A 96 -0.59 5.78 5.07
C ILE A 96 0.43 5.15 6.01
N ILE A 97 0.47 3.82 6.03
CA ILE A 97 1.31 3.03 6.92
C ILE A 97 2.66 2.75 6.25
N GLY A 98 2.64 2.63 4.93
CA GLY A 98 3.83 2.39 4.12
C GLY A 98 3.45 1.89 2.73
N ILE A 99 4.43 1.31 2.06
CA ILE A 99 4.29 0.78 0.70
C ILE A 99 4.66 -0.70 0.69
N ALA A 100 3.83 -1.50 0.05
CA ALA A 100 4.09 -2.90 -0.21
C ALA A 100 4.40 -3.15 -1.68
N ARG A 101 5.20 -4.18 -1.95
CA ARG A 101 5.54 -4.62 -3.30
C ARG A 101 4.93 -5.99 -3.56
N HIS A 102 4.23 -6.12 -4.68
CA HIS A 102 3.79 -7.44 -5.15
C HIS A 102 4.99 -8.24 -5.67
N THR A 103 4.97 -9.54 -5.39
CA THR A 103 5.81 -10.49 -6.10
C THR A 103 5.50 -10.41 -7.59
N GLN A 104 6.53 -10.44 -8.43
CA GLN A 104 6.35 -10.29 -9.88
C GLN A 104 5.43 -11.38 -10.46
N GLY A 105 4.35 -10.94 -11.12
CA GLY A 105 3.39 -11.84 -11.77
C GLY A 105 2.45 -12.58 -10.81
N LYS A 106 2.41 -12.18 -9.53
CA LYS A 106 1.52 -12.76 -8.52
C LYS A 106 0.79 -11.66 -7.74
N ASN A 107 -0.17 -12.09 -6.93
CA ASN A 107 -0.98 -11.22 -6.08
C ASN A 107 -0.51 -11.20 -4.61
N ASP A 108 0.55 -11.94 -4.27
CA ASP A 108 1.17 -11.92 -2.94
C ASP A 108 2.21 -10.80 -2.83
N PHE A 109 2.52 -10.42 -1.60
CA PHE A 109 3.55 -9.42 -1.29
C PHE A 109 4.88 -10.07 -0.90
N ASP A 110 5.97 -9.51 -1.42
CA ASP A 110 7.34 -9.95 -1.08
C ASP A 110 8.12 -8.93 -0.24
N ALA A 111 7.60 -7.71 -0.08
CA ALA A 111 8.22 -6.67 0.73
C ALA A 111 7.22 -5.62 1.22
N PHE A 112 7.54 -5.00 2.36
CA PHE A 112 6.85 -3.84 2.92
C PHE A 112 7.87 -2.81 3.44
N PHE A 113 7.62 -1.54 3.11
CA PHE A 113 8.44 -0.38 3.43
C PHE A 113 7.59 0.57 4.30
N PRO A 114 7.74 0.54 5.64
CA PRO A 114 6.97 1.41 6.53
C PRO A 114 7.40 2.88 6.38
N PHE A 115 6.46 3.79 6.66
CA PHE A 115 6.71 5.23 6.79
C PHE A 115 6.92 5.66 8.25
#